data_AF-A0A229UHQ2-F1
#
_entry.id   AF-A0A229UHQ2-F1
#
_cell.length_a   1.000
_cell.length_b   1.000
_cell.length_c   1.000
_cell.angle_alpha   90.00
_cell.angle_beta   90.00
_cell.angle_gamma   90.00
#
_symmetry.space_group_name_H-M   'P 1'
#
loop_
_entity.id
_entity.type
_entity.pdbx_description
1 polymer ?
#
loop_
_entity_poly.entity_id
_entity_poly.type
_entity_poly.pdbx_seq_one_letter_code
_entity_poly.pdbx_strand_id
1 'polypeptide(L)'
;MVLLLLGGCTSNGGGADGPAPNPSQSAEQGGSKAASEPPGRTAEGAAAGRDKPFRFVVMGDSRGSAKGANEAILRNLMEHAKGLNPVPSLLFFTGDQVTGGANVGAQLEAWKAVVDDYFPMTSVYPALGNHEHDEKVFSEVFSHLPKEQLPGYGKTVYSFDYGNARFITLNSDRQNKNNQYAMDQNQRNWLEQQLKSSGDKQVFVQFHMPAYPIGAHLGSSLDGDPVSRDALWSLLDRYRVTAVFVGHEHNYNRRKVDGSFDGNGHHFEHPIYQLTIGGAGAPLYSGSQESKQVVVGPKASYHYMVVDVEADRTVFKAYDLQQNEIDSFTVERGGL
;
A
#
# COMPACT_ATOMS: atom_id res chain seq x y z
N MET A 1 -43.03 -27.77 20.08
CA MET A 1 -43.91 -28.82 20.64
C MET A 1 -43.04 -30.06 20.84
N VAL A 2 -42.89 -30.51 22.10
CA VAL A 2 -42.13 -31.69 22.62
C VAL A 2 -40.58 -31.57 22.46
N LEU A 3 -39.73 -31.24 23.45
CA LEU A 3 -39.50 -31.60 24.88
C LEU A 3 -39.03 -33.04 25.12
N LEU A 4 -37.79 -33.25 25.61
CA LEU A 4 -37.41 -34.22 26.67
C LEU A 4 -35.90 -34.04 27.01
N LEU A 5 -35.50 -33.47 28.18
CA LEU A 5 -35.16 -34.08 29.50
C LEU A 5 -33.84 -34.89 29.47
N LEU A 6 -32.94 -34.96 30.47
CA LEU A 6 -32.73 -34.43 31.83
C LEU A 6 -31.38 -34.99 32.35
N GLY A 7 -30.83 -34.38 33.42
CA GLY A 7 -29.99 -35.06 34.42
C GLY A 7 -28.59 -34.46 34.55
N GLY A 8 -28.12 -33.93 35.68
CA GLY A 8 -28.57 -34.03 37.06
C GLY A 8 -27.34 -34.20 37.93
N CYS A 9 -26.86 -33.10 38.53
CA CYS A 9 -25.78 -33.10 39.53
C CYS A 9 -26.28 -33.61 40.88
N THR A 10 -25.41 -34.26 41.63
CA THR A 10 -25.53 -34.44 43.09
C THR A 10 -24.21 -34.05 43.78
N SER A 11 -24.35 -33.67 45.05
CA SER A 11 -23.52 -32.78 45.83
C SER A 11 -22.77 -33.47 46.99
N ASN A 12 -21.99 -32.64 47.71
CA ASN A 12 -21.54 -32.70 49.12
C ASN A 12 -20.03 -32.91 49.30
N GLY A 13 -19.34 -32.17 50.18
CA GLY A 13 -19.80 -31.14 51.13
C GLY A 13 -18.69 -30.72 52.11
N GLY A 14 -18.99 -29.67 52.90
CA GLY A 14 -18.31 -29.23 54.14
C GLY A 14 -17.16 -28.25 53.90
N GLY A 15 -17.17 -26.98 54.35
CA GLY A 15 -17.52 -26.39 55.67
C GLY A 15 -16.21 -25.81 56.25
N ALA A 16 -16.09 -24.66 56.94
CA ALA A 16 -17.02 -23.68 57.51
C ALA A 16 -16.26 -22.36 57.84
N ASP A 17 -17.06 -21.30 58.05
CA ASP A 17 -16.91 -20.16 58.99
C ASP A 17 -15.79 -19.09 58.91
N GLY A 18 -16.23 -17.82 58.90
CA GLY A 18 -15.45 -16.59 59.17
C GLY A 18 -15.20 -16.34 60.68
N PRO A 19 -14.92 -15.11 61.19
CA PRO A 19 -15.15 -13.76 60.63
C PRO A 19 -13.94 -12.79 60.74
N ALA A 20 -14.12 -11.56 60.22
CA ALA A 20 -13.19 -10.41 60.32
C ALA A 20 -12.99 -9.91 61.79
N PRO A 21 -11.91 -9.17 62.13
CA PRO A 21 -11.89 -7.72 61.89
C PRO A 21 -10.50 -7.09 61.61
N ASN A 22 -10.53 -5.84 61.16
CA ASN A 22 -9.39 -4.93 61.01
C ASN A 22 -9.06 -4.26 62.37
N PRO A 23 -7.79 -4.00 62.71
CA PRO A 23 -7.39 -2.59 62.88
C PRO A 23 -5.95 -2.26 62.45
N SER A 24 -5.77 -0.98 62.14
CA SER A 24 -4.50 -0.29 61.87
C SER A 24 -3.50 -0.33 63.03
N GLN A 25 -2.20 -0.49 62.76
CA GLN A 25 -1.13 0.48 63.06
C GLN A 25 0.30 -0.03 62.73
N SER A 26 1.09 0.87 62.12
CA SER A 26 2.55 1.10 62.22
C SER A 26 3.59 0.01 61.90
N ALA A 27 4.30 0.29 60.79
CA ALA A 27 5.75 0.58 60.70
C ALA A 27 6.81 -0.54 60.61
N GLU A 28 7.58 -0.39 59.52
CA GLU A 28 9.01 -0.67 59.28
C GLU A 28 9.50 -2.02 58.71
N GLN A 29 10.06 -1.85 57.50
CA GLN A 29 11.28 -2.45 56.94
C GLN A 29 11.29 -3.95 56.59
N GLY A 30 11.26 -4.23 55.28
CA GLY A 30 11.63 -5.51 54.68
C GLY A 30 11.51 -5.45 53.17
N GLY A 31 12.64 -5.30 52.47
CA GLY A 31 12.68 -5.07 51.04
C GLY A 31 12.13 -6.20 50.18
N SER A 32 11.54 -5.84 49.03
CA SER A 32 11.38 -6.73 47.89
C SER A 32 11.32 -5.93 46.58
N LYS A 33 12.40 -6.10 45.82
CA LYS A 33 12.58 -5.94 44.36
C LYS A 33 11.47 -5.23 43.59
N ALA A 34 11.77 -4.00 43.18
CA ALA A 34 11.20 -3.40 41.98
C ALA A 34 11.48 -4.30 40.77
N ALA A 35 10.44 -4.65 40.03
CA ALA A 35 10.56 -5.25 38.72
C ALA A 35 11.17 -4.20 37.78
N SER A 36 12.38 -4.47 37.31
CA SER A 36 13.10 -3.65 36.34
C SER A 36 12.34 -3.61 35.02
N GLU A 37 12.12 -2.40 34.50
CA GLU A 37 11.77 -2.15 33.10
C GLU A 37 12.77 -2.87 32.17
N PRO A 38 12.32 -3.37 31.00
CA PRO A 38 13.24 -3.96 30.04
C PRO A 38 14.18 -2.87 29.49
N PRO A 39 15.48 -3.16 29.32
CA PRO A 39 16.45 -2.17 28.87
C PRO A 39 16.09 -1.68 27.47
N GLY A 40 16.09 -0.35 27.34
CA GLY A 40 15.88 0.36 26.08
C GLY A 40 16.80 -0.20 25.00
N ARG A 41 16.20 -0.49 23.83
CA ARG A 41 16.96 -0.76 22.62
C ARG A 41 17.81 0.47 22.32
N THR A 42 19.11 0.34 22.50
CA THR A 42 20.09 1.34 22.09
C THR A 42 19.98 1.58 20.59
N ALA A 43 19.99 2.85 20.20
CA ALA A 43 19.78 3.35 18.85
C ALA A 43 20.86 2.94 17.82
N GLU A 44 21.91 2.22 18.24
CA GLU A 44 23.04 1.83 17.37
C GLU A 44 22.69 0.72 16.36
N GLY A 45 21.69 -0.11 16.63
CA GLY A 45 21.28 -1.18 15.70
C GLY A 45 20.44 -0.72 14.50
N ALA A 46 19.88 0.50 14.53
CA ALA A 46 18.96 1.02 13.51
C ALA A 46 19.64 1.90 12.44
N ALA A 47 20.92 2.24 12.61
CA ALA A 47 21.66 3.11 11.70
C ALA A 47 22.34 2.35 10.54
N ALA A 48 22.81 1.11 10.77
CA ALA A 48 23.66 0.39 9.81
C ALA A 48 22.98 -0.08 8.51
N GLY A 49 21.64 0.07 8.39
CA GLY A 49 20.85 -0.31 7.21
C GLY A 49 20.27 0.87 6.41
N ARG A 50 20.45 2.12 6.85
CA ARG A 50 19.84 3.29 6.20
C ARG A 50 20.58 3.75 4.94
N ASP A 51 21.83 3.36 4.75
CA ASP A 51 22.64 3.91 3.65
C ASP A 51 22.91 2.93 2.51
N LYS A 52 22.37 1.71 2.56
CA LYS A 52 22.56 0.73 1.47
C LYS A 52 21.51 0.97 0.38
N PRO A 53 21.94 1.25 -0.87
CA PRO A 53 21.01 1.32 -1.98
C PRO A 53 20.26 0.01 -2.14
N PHE A 54 19.00 0.11 -2.52
CA PHE A 54 18.20 -1.06 -2.85
C PHE A 54 17.28 -0.76 -4.03
N ARG A 55 16.82 -1.83 -4.67
CA ARG A 55 15.92 -1.78 -5.82
C ARG A 55 14.59 -2.38 -5.45
N PHE A 56 13.50 -1.78 -5.92
CA PHE A 56 12.20 -2.44 -5.99
C PHE A 56 11.60 -2.27 -7.39
N VAL A 57 10.56 -3.05 -7.67
CA VAL A 57 9.80 -2.94 -8.92
C VAL A 57 8.34 -2.64 -8.64
N VAL A 58 7.70 -1.95 -9.58
CA VAL A 58 6.28 -1.61 -9.54
C VAL A 58 5.60 -2.15 -10.79
N MET A 59 4.45 -2.80 -10.60
CA MET A 59 3.57 -3.33 -11.64
C MET A 59 2.10 -3.09 -11.23
N GLY A 60 1.16 -3.22 -12.15
CA GLY A 60 -0.27 -3.03 -11.86
C GLY A 60 -1.14 -3.55 -12.97
N ASP A 61 -2.39 -3.93 -12.64
CA ASP A 61 -3.41 -4.26 -13.63
C ASP A 61 -3.05 -5.47 -14.50
N SER A 62 -2.68 -6.59 -13.86
CA SER A 62 -2.33 -7.84 -14.56
C SER A 62 -3.53 -8.63 -15.04
N ARG A 63 -4.74 -8.22 -14.69
CA ARG A 63 -5.96 -8.97 -15.00
C ARG A 63 -6.14 -9.20 -16.50
N GLY A 64 -6.58 -10.41 -16.86
CA GLY A 64 -6.93 -10.77 -18.24
C GLY A 64 -8.28 -10.22 -18.68
N SER A 65 -8.67 -10.47 -19.92
CA SER A 65 -10.01 -10.12 -20.44
C SER A 65 -11.12 -11.02 -19.89
N ALA A 66 -10.77 -12.24 -19.49
CA ALA A 66 -11.62 -13.17 -18.75
C ALA A 66 -10.73 -14.20 -18.05
N LYS A 67 -11.11 -14.64 -16.85
CA LYS A 67 -10.47 -15.74 -16.07
C LYS A 67 -9.20 -15.38 -15.27
N GLY A 68 -9.20 -14.28 -14.53
CA GLY A 68 -8.12 -14.00 -13.58
C GLY A 68 -7.01 -13.15 -14.19
N ALA A 69 -5.76 -13.57 -14.03
CA ALA A 69 -4.61 -12.82 -14.54
C ALA A 69 -4.32 -13.15 -16.01
N ASN A 70 -3.76 -12.19 -16.74
CA ASN A 70 -3.07 -12.42 -18.01
C ASN A 70 -1.68 -13.00 -17.71
N GLU A 71 -1.63 -14.30 -17.39
CA GLU A 71 -0.39 -14.95 -16.96
C GLU A 71 0.75 -14.84 -17.97
N ALA A 72 0.46 -14.85 -19.27
CA ALA A 72 1.51 -14.78 -20.30
C ALA A 72 2.29 -13.46 -20.22
N ILE A 73 1.57 -12.33 -20.11
CA ILE A 73 2.20 -11.01 -19.97
C ILE A 73 2.83 -10.85 -18.59
N LEU A 74 2.11 -11.25 -17.54
CA LEU A 74 2.60 -11.12 -16.17
C LEU A 74 3.91 -11.90 -15.95
N ARG A 75 3.97 -13.16 -16.41
CA ARG A 75 5.18 -14.00 -16.29
C ARG A 75 6.36 -13.39 -17.06
N ASN A 76 6.13 -12.87 -18.27
CA ASN A 76 7.19 -12.24 -19.05
C ASN A 76 7.77 -10.99 -18.35
N LEU A 77 6.92 -10.11 -17.81
CA LEU A 77 7.37 -8.94 -17.05
C LEU A 77 8.09 -9.33 -15.76
N MET A 78 7.59 -10.34 -15.04
CA MET A 78 8.23 -10.87 -13.83
C MET A 78 9.60 -11.49 -14.11
N GLU A 79 9.75 -12.22 -15.22
CA GLU A 79 11.03 -12.79 -15.65
C GLU A 79 12.07 -11.69 -15.91
N HIS A 80 11.69 -10.63 -16.62
CA HIS A 80 12.56 -9.47 -16.83
C HIS A 80 12.92 -8.79 -15.50
N ALA A 81 11.94 -8.52 -14.64
CA ALA A 81 12.17 -7.90 -13.34
C ALA A 81 13.09 -8.75 -12.44
N LYS A 82 12.92 -10.08 -12.45
CA LYS A 82 13.74 -11.02 -11.69
C LYS A 82 15.18 -11.12 -12.22
N GLY A 83 15.35 -10.99 -13.54
CA GLY A 83 16.64 -11.02 -14.22
C GLY A 83 17.50 -9.76 -14.05
N LEU A 84 16.97 -8.70 -13.43
CA LEU A 84 17.73 -7.47 -13.18
C LEU A 84 18.91 -7.70 -12.24
N ASN A 85 19.96 -6.88 -12.40
CA ASN A 85 21.10 -6.83 -11.50
C ASN A 85 21.30 -5.38 -10.99
N PRO A 86 21.23 -5.11 -9.67
CA PRO A 86 20.82 -6.05 -8.62
C PRO A 86 19.37 -6.52 -8.79
N VAL A 87 19.08 -7.70 -8.24
CA VAL A 87 17.72 -8.26 -8.19
C VAL A 87 16.85 -7.37 -7.30
N PRO A 88 15.61 -7.03 -7.69
CA PRO A 88 14.73 -6.22 -6.86
C PRO A 88 14.41 -6.94 -5.54
N SER A 89 14.43 -6.18 -4.45
CA SER A 89 14.15 -6.67 -3.10
C SER A 89 12.66 -6.79 -2.81
N LEU A 90 11.83 -5.98 -3.48
CA LEU A 90 10.39 -5.87 -3.25
C LEU A 90 9.65 -5.71 -4.58
N LEU A 91 8.39 -6.15 -4.60
CA LEU A 91 7.41 -5.88 -5.65
C LEU A 91 6.23 -5.10 -5.06
N PHE A 92 6.00 -3.90 -5.57
CA PHE A 92 4.79 -3.12 -5.38
C PHE A 92 3.80 -3.42 -6.50
N PHE A 93 2.55 -3.73 -6.15
CA PHE A 93 1.53 -4.08 -7.13
C PHE A 93 0.29 -3.20 -6.97
N THR A 94 -0.01 -2.31 -7.91
CA THR A 94 -0.98 -1.20 -7.73
C THR A 94 -2.46 -1.59 -7.86
N GLY A 95 -2.84 -2.85 -7.66
CA GLY A 95 -4.22 -3.34 -7.75
C GLY A 95 -4.57 -4.01 -9.09
N ASP A 96 -5.80 -4.51 -9.17
CA ASP A 96 -6.36 -5.25 -10.32
C ASP A 96 -5.46 -6.43 -10.73
N GLN A 97 -5.11 -7.25 -9.74
CA GLN A 97 -4.33 -8.46 -9.96
C GLN A 97 -5.08 -9.41 -10.91
N VAL A 98 -6.40 -9.49 -10.75
CA VAL A 98 -7.25 -10.49 -11.40
C VAL A 98 -8.55 -9.90 -11.95
N THR A 99 -9.26 -10.62 -12.83
CA THR A 99 -10.52 -10.12 -13.40
C THR A 99 -11.62 -9.93 -12.35
N GLY A 100 -11.54 -10.61 -11.21
CA GLY A 100 -12.47 -10.43 -10.10
C GLY A 100 -13.78 -11.21 -10.23
N GLY A 101 -14.82 -10.70 -9.58
CA GLY A 101 -16.16 -11.32 -9.52
C GLY A 101 -16.28 -12.41 -8.45
N ALA A 102 -17.29 -13.27 -8.57
CA ALA A 102 -17.67 -14.22 -7.51
C ALA A 102 -16.54 -15.19 -7.06
N ASN A 103 -15.53 -15.41 -7.91
CA ASN A 103 -14.40 -16.31 -7.65
C ASN A 103 -13.08 -15.55 -7.34
N VAL A 104 -13.14 -14.28 -6.92
CA VAL A 104 -11.95 -13.44 -6.72
C VAL A 104 -10.90 -14.09 -5.82
N GLY A 105 -11.29 -14.73 -4.70
CA GLY A 105 -10.33 -15.38 -3.81
C GLY A 105 -9.51 -16.49 -4.48
N ALA A 106 -10.17 -17.35 -5.27
CA ALA A 106 -9.48 -18.41 -6.02
C ALA A 106 -8.58 -17.84 -7.12
N GLN A 107 -9.00 -16.74 -7.77
CA GLN A 107 -8.17 -16.07 -8.76
C GLN A 107 -6.94 -15.44 -8.11
N LEU A 108 -7.07 -14.80 -6.95
CA LEU A 108 -5.95 -14.20 -6.21
C LEU A 108 -4.95 -15.25 -5.72
N GLU A 109 -5.41 -16.43 -5.27
CA GLU A 109 -4.49 -17.53 -4.91
C GLU A 109 -3.74 -18.07 -6.15
N ALA A 110 -4.40 -18.17 -7.30
CA ALA A 110 -3.73 -18.52 -8.55
C ALA A 110 -2.71 -17.46 -8.97
N TRP A 111 -3.05 -16.17 -8.84
CA TRP A 111 -2.12 -15.07 -9.09
C TRP A 111 -0.91 -15.12 -8.15
N LYS A 112 -1.10 -15.40 -6.85
CA LYS A 112 0.01 -15.58 -5.89
C LYS A 112 0.94 -16.69 -6.34
N ALA A 113 0.41 -17.83 -6.77
CA ALA A 113 1.22 -18.95 -7.25
C ALA A 113 2.10 -18.55 -8.45
N VAL A 114 1.57 -17.74 -9.38
CA VAL A 114 2.33 -17.20 -10.51
C VAL A 114 3.45 -16.28 -10.05
N VAL A 115 3.16 -15.38 -9.11
CA VAL A 115 4.13 -14.37 -8.66
C VAL A 115 5.22 -14.99 -7.77
N ASP A 116 4.88 -15.98 -6.94
CA ASP A 116 5.80 -16.66 -6.03
C ASP A 116 6.94 -17.40 -6.76
N ASP A 117 6.73 -17.79 -8.02
CA ASP A 117 7.78 -18.33 -8.91
C ASP A 117 8.96 -17.34 -9.11
N TYR A 118 8.72 -16.03 -8.96
CA TYR A 118 9.71 -14.97 -9.25
C TYR A 118 10.10 -14.16 -8.01
N PHE A 119 9.10 -13.75 -7.23
CA PHE A 119 9.26 -12.98 -6.01
C PHE A 119 8.58 -13.73 -4.86
N PRO A 120 9.31 -14.11 -3.79
CA PRO A 120 8.68 -14.78 -2.67
C PRO A 120 7.56 -13.88 -2.14
N MET A 121 6.37 -14.42 -1.87
CA MET A 121 5.20 -13.61 -1.51
C MET A 121 5.44 -12.67 -0.32
N THR A 122 6.37 -13.01 0.58
CA THR A 122 6.82 -12.14 1.68
C THR A 122 7.49 -10.83 1.22
N SER A 123 7.81 -10.68 -0.06
CA SER A 123 8.39 -9.49 -0.69
C SER A 123 7.42 -8.75 -1.63
N VAL A 124 6.17 -9.20 -1.70
CA VAL A 124 5.13 -8.66 -2.58
C VAL A 124 4.09 -7.91 -1.76
N TYR A 125 3.82 -6.67 -2.17
CA TYR A 125 2.95 -5.72 -1.49
C TYR A 125 1.87 -5.20 -2.45
N PRO A 126 0.73 -5.89 -2.56
CA PRO A 126 -0.36 -5.49 -3.44
C PRO A 126 -1.31 -4.48 -2.79
N ALA A 127 -1.78 -3.51 -3.58
CA ALA A 127 -2.97 -2.72 -3.29
C ALA A 127 -4.23 -3.48 -3.74
N LEU A 128 -5.38 -3.13 -3.16
CA LEU A 128 -6.68 -3.60 -3.63
C LEU A 128 -7.16 -2.72 -4.80
N GLY A 129 -7.57 -3.34 -5.91
CA GLY A 129 -8.23 -2.67 -7.03
C GLY A 129 -9.74 -2.89 -7.05
N ASN A 130 -10.43 -2.23 -7.99
CA ASN A 130 -11.88 -2.36 -8.12
C ASN A 130 -12.34 -3.69 -8.70
N HIS A 131 -11.45 -4.45 -9.34
CA HIS A 131 -11.78 -5.81 -9.73
C HIS A 131 -11.78 -6.76 -8.53
N GLU A 132 -10.95 -6.50 -7.51
CA GLU A 132 -10.96 -7.30 -6.29
C GLU A 132 -12.18 -6.96 -5.42
N HIS A 133 -12.40 -5.67 -5.12
CA HIS A 133 -13.50 -5.07 -4.33
C HIS A 133 -13.70 -5.57 -2.88
N ASP A 134 -13.53 -6.86 -2.65
CA ASP A 134 -13.79 -7.54 -1.38
C ASP A 134 -12.54 -7.50 -0.47
N GLU A 135 -12.50 -6.52 0.43
CA GLU A 135 -11.43 -6.37 1.44
C GLU A 135 -11.27 -7.61 2.31
N LYS A 136 -12.34 -8.35 2.60
CA LYS A 136 -12.27 -9.53 3.47
C LYS A 136 -11.55 -10.66 2.75
N VAL A 137 -11.95 -10.96 1.51
CA VAL A 137 -11.28 -11.99 0.70
C VAL A 137 -9.83 -11.59 0.43
N PHE A 138 -9.58 -10.32 0.11
CA PHE A 138 -8.22 -9.81 -0.09
C PHE A 138 -7.34 -10.02 1.16
N SER A 139 -7.86 -9.67 2.35
CA SER A 139 -7.18 -9.85 3.64
C SER A 139 -6.83 -11.32 3.93
N GLU A 140 -7.75 -12.23 3.63
CA GLU A 140 -7.58 -13.67 3.84
C GLU A 140 -6.47 -14.23 2.94
N VAL A 141 -6.49 -13.86 1.66
CA VAL A 141 -5.51 -14.30 0.66
C VAL A 141 -4.12 -13.72 0.95
N PHE A 142 -4.03 -12.44 1.31
CA PHE A 142 -2.76 -11.73 1.58
C PHE A 142 -2.49 -11.58 3.09
N SER A 143 -2.63 -12.67 3.83
CA SER A 143 -2.46 -12.67 5.29
C SER A 143 -1.05 -12.27 5.77
N HIS A 144 -0.03 -12.39 4.91
CA HIS A 144 1.37 -12.04 5.20
C HIS A 144 1.66 -10.54 5.28
N LEU A 145 0.73 -9.69 4.83
CA LEU A 145 0.95 -8.24 4.77
C LEU A 145 1.27 -7.62 6.14
N PRO A 146 2.00 -6.48 6.16
CA PRO A 146 2.57 -5.87 7.36
C PRO A 146 1.58 -5.74 8.53
N LYS A 147 2.11 -5.74 9.76
CA LYS A 147 1.29 -5.60 10.98
C LYS A 147 0.76 -4.18 11.18
N GLU A 148 1.49 -3.17 10.72
CA GLU A 148 1.06 -1.77 10.78
C GLU A 148 -0.01 -1.53 9.71
N GLN A 149 -1.27 -1.48 10.15
CA GLN A 149 -2.45 -1.45 9.30
C GLN A 149 -3.46 -0.47 9.88
N LEU A 150 -4.34 0.08 9.04
CA LEU A 150 -5.51 0.80 9.52
C LEU A 150 -6.61 -0.19 9.95
N PRO A 151 -7.07 -0.17 11.22
CA PRO A 151 -8.17 -1.02 11.66
C PRO A 151 -9.44 -0.76 10.84
N GLY A 152 -10.15 -1.84 10.50
CA GLY A 152 -11.41 -1.78 9.74
C GLY A 152 -11.25 -1.70 8.22
N TYR A 153 -10.05 -1.96 7.70
CA TYR A 153 -9.71 -1.92 6.26
C TYR A 153 -9.12 -3.24 5.71
N GLY A 154 -9.33 -4.39 6.38
CA GLY A 154 -8.99 -5.70 5.80
C GLY A 154 -7.59 -5.83 5.15
N LYS A 155 -6.51 -5.42 5.82
CA LYS A 155 -5.14 -5.44 5.25
C LYS A 155 -4.97 -4.72 3.89
N THR A 156 -5.91 -3.88 3.47
CA THR A 156 -5.79 -3.08 2.23
C THR A 156 -5.19 -1.70 2.46
N VAL A 157 -4.95 -1.34 3.73
CA VAL A 157 -4.30 -0.09 4.14
C VAL A 157 -3.23 -0.43 5.16
N TYR A 158 -1.97 -0.27 4.78
CA TYR A 158 -0.83 -0.70 5.58
C TYR A 158 0.44 0.08 5.26
N SER A 159 1.39 0.06 6.18
CA SER A 159 2.72 0.62 5.96
C SER A 159 3.81 -0.32 6.45
N PHE A 160 5.02 -0.10 5.93
CA PHE A 160 6.23 -0.75 6.42
C PHE A 160 7.45 0.07 6.03
N ASP A 161 8.57 -0.19 6.70
CA ASP A 161 9.86 0.41 6.38
C ASP A 161 10.77 -0.65 5.77
N TYR A 162 11.54 -0.27 4.75
CA TYR A 162 12.62 -1.09 4.17
C TYR A 162 13.77 -0.17 3.77
N GLY A 163 14.99 -0.45 4.24
CA GLY A 163 16.14 0.45 4.07
C GLY A 163 15.87 1.85 4.65
N ASN A 164 16.13 2.89 3.86
CA ASN A 164 15.82 4.29 4.17
C ASN A 164 14.44 4.75 3.66
N ALA A 165 13.54 3.83 3.31
CA ALA A 165 12.24 4.17 2.76
C ALA A 165 11.08 3.70 3.65
N ARG A 166 10.00 4.48 3.61
CA ARG A 166 8.67 4.12 4.09
C ARG A 166 7.77 3.85 2.90
N PHE A 167 7.11 2.72 2.95
CA PHE A 167 6.17 2.24 1.94
C PHE A 167 4.77 2.26 2.54
N ILE A 168 3.82 2.85 1.83
CA ILE A 168 2.43 3.01 2.28
C ILE A 168 1.49 2.54 1.17
N THR A 169 0.58 1.64 1.49
CA THR A 169 -0.51 1.23 0.61
C THR A 169 -1.82 1.77 1.16
N LEU A 170 -2.60 2.42 0.31
CA LEU A 170 -3.93 2.94 0.61
C LEU A 170 -4.99 2.18 -0.21
N ASN A 171 -6.23 2.19 0.27
CA ASN A 171 -7.39 1.63 -0.40
C ASN A 171 -8.23 2.76 -0.99
N SER A 172 -8.23 2.81 -2.32
CA SER A 172 -8.96 3.80 -3.12
C SER A 172 -10.29 3.29 -3.68
N ASP A 173 -10.69 2.04 -3.41
CA ASP A 173 -11.92 1.42 -3.94
C ASP A 173 -13.17 1.76 -3.09
N ARG A 174 -12.98 2.32 -1.90
CA ARG A 174 -14.10 2.81 -1.09
C ARG A 174 -14.77 4.03 -1.73
N GLN A 175 -16.09 4.06 -1.65
CA GLN A 175 -16.91 5.13 -2.21
C GLN A 175 -17.60 5.95 -1.12
N ASN A 176 -17.78 7.25 -1.39
CA ASN A 176 -18.59 8.14 -0.57
C ASN A 176 -20.10 7.92 -0.82
N LYS A 177 -20.95 8.67 -0.12
CA LYS A 177 -22.43 8.58 -0.26
C LYS A 177 -22.99 8.91 -1.65
N ASN A 178 -22.17 9.49 -2.53
CA ASN A 178 -22.53 9.84 -3.91
C ASN A 178 -21.96 8.82 -4.92
N ASN A 179 -21.48 7.65 -4.46
CA ASN A 179 -20.83 6.62 -5.28
C ASN A 179 -19.55 7.11 -6.00
N GLN A 180 -18.83 8.04 -5.38
CA GLN A 180 -17.54 8.51 -5.89
C GLN A 180 -16.42 7.91 -5.06
N TYR A 181 -15.36 7.44 -5.69
CA TYR A 181 -14.19 6.94 -4.97
C TYR A 181 -13.59 8.04 -4.09
N ALA A 182 -13.32 7.70 -2.83
CA ALA A 182 -12.87 8.68 -1.85
C ALA A 182 -11.98 8.04 -0.79
N MET A 183 -10.97 8.79 -0.38
CA MET A 183 -10.11 8.45 0.75
C MET A 183 -10.72 9.04 2.01
N ASP A 184 -11.46 8.26 2.79
CA ASP A 184 -12.20 8.78 3.94
C ASP A 184 -11.30 9.44 5.02
N GLN A 185 -11.93 10.12 5.97
CA GLN A 185 -11.20 10.84 7.02
C GLN A 185 -10.35 9.92 7.91
N ASN A 186 -10.78 8.68 8.16
CA ASN A 186 -10.03 7.74 9.00
C ASN A 186 -8.73 7.35 8.30
N GLN A 187 -8.81 7.06 7.00
CA GLN A 187 -7.64 6.73 6.19
C GLN A 187 -6.69 7.91 6.02
N ARG A 188 -7.20 9.13 5.83
CA ARG A 188 -6.36 10.34 5.79
C ARG A 188 -5.69 10.64 7.15
N ASN A 189 -6.40 10.46 8.25
CA ASN A 189 -5.83 10.64 9.60
C ASN A 189 -4.72 9.62 9.87
N TRP A 190 -4.96 8.35 9.52
CA TRP A 190 -3.95 7.31 9.66
C TRP A 190 -2.74 7.57 8.76
N LEU A 191 -2.96 7.94 7.50
CA LEU A 191 -1.89 8.33 6.59
C LEU A 191 -1.05 9.46 7.18
N GLU A 192 -1.67 10.52 7.70
CA GLU A 192 -0.93 11.62 8.32
C GLU A 192 -0.07 11.14 9.50
N GLN A 193 -0.52 10.17 10.30
CA GLN A 193 0.29 9.58 11.37
C GLN A 193 1.49 8.79 10.82
N GLN A 194 1.30 8.05 9.72
CA GLN A 194 2.38 7.33 9.04
C GLN A 194 3.38 8.29 8.40
N LEU A 195 2.93 9.43 7.87
CA LEU A 195 3.80 10.46 7.32
C LEU A 195 4.56 11.20 8.43
N LYS A 196 3.89 11.60 9.51
CA LYS A 196 4.52 12.26 10.67
C LYS A 196 5.63 11.42 11.30
N SER A 197 5.46 10.10 11.32
CA SER A 197 6.40 9.16 11.95
C SER A 197 7.46 8.59 10.99
N SER A 198 7.50 9.03 9.73
CA SER A 198 8.49 8.52 8.77
C SER A 198 9.92 8.95 9.13
N GLY A 199 10.06 10.07 9.84
CA GLY A 199 11.35 10.75 10.00
C GLY A 199 11.88 11.17 8.62
N ASP A 200 13.18 11.06 8.41
CA ASP A 200 13.80 11.48 7.15
C ASP A 200 13.66 10.45 6.01
N LYS A 201 12.88 9.38 6.18
CA LYS A 201 12.76 8.32 5.16
C LYS A 201 12.15 8.85 3.86
N GLN A 202 12.59 8.31 2.74
CA GLN A 202 11.90 8.51 1.45
C GLN A 202 10.54 7.82 1.51
N VAL A 203 9.47 8.48 1.09
CA VAL A 203 8.11 7.95 1.23
C VAL A 203 7.53 7.61 -0.12
N PHE A 204 7.13 6.36 -0.28
CA PHE A 204 6.45 5.85 -1.47
C PHE A 204 5.03 5.44 -1.11
N VAL A 205 4.06 5.94 -1.86
CA VAL A 205 2.65 5.65 -1.65
C VAL A 205 2.10 4.90 -2.87
N GLN A 206 1.30 3.86 -2.66
CA GLN A 206 0.54 3.23 -3.73
C GLN A 206 -0.95 3.14 -3.39
N PHE A 207 -1.80 3.19 -4.41
CA PHE A 207 -3.22 2.84 -4.39
C PHE A 207 -3.70 2.65 -5.82
N HIS A 208 -4.92 2.15 -6.03
CA HIS A 208 -5.33 1.74 -7.37
C HIS A 208 -5.87 2.91 -8.23
N MET A 209 -6.85 3.66 -7.74
CA MET A 209 -7.55 4.72 -8.49
C MET A 209 -6.75 6.02 -8.52
N PRO A 210 -6.36 6.55 -9.69
CA PRO A 210 -5.63 7.81 -9.79
C PRO A 210 -6.42 9.01 -9.22
N ALA A 211 -5.74 10.02 -8.66
CA ALA A 211 -6.38 11.34 -8.44
C ALA A 211 -6.45 12.20 -9.66
N TYR A 212 -5.48 12.01 -10.54
CA TYR A 212 -5.36 12.79 -11.75
C TYR A 212 -5.26 11.80 -12.91
N PRO A 213 -6.33 11.03 -13.20
CA PRO A 213 -6.40 10.23 -14.41
C PRO A 213 -6.28 11.15 -15.63
N ILE A 214 -5.82 10.60 -16.76
CA ILE A 214 -5.54 11.40 -17.95
C ILE A 214 -6.41 11.01 -19.15
N GLY A 215 -7.15 9.89 -19.08
CA GLY A 215 -7.86 9.33 -20.22
C GLY A 215 -9.11 8.55 -19.82
N ALA A 216 -9.05 7.22 -19.93
CA ALA A 216 -10.22 6.33 -19.88
C ALA A 216 -11.06 6.45 -18.60
N HIS A 217 -10.43 6.85 -17.50
CA HIS A 217 -11.05 6.92 -16.18
C HIS A 217 -11.18 8.35 -15.63
N LEU A 218 -11.07 9.35 -16.51
CA LEU A 218 -11.36 10.75 -16.17
C LEU A 218 -12.81 10.90 -15.69
N GLY A 219 -13.00 11.53 -14.54
CA GLY A 219 -14.27 11.71 -13.84
C GLY A 219 -14.79 10.46 -13.11
N SER A 220 -14.08 9.33 -13.19
CA SER A 220 -14.48 8.06 -12.57
C SER A 220 -13.39 7.45 -11.68
N SER A 221 -12.37 8.24 -11.32
CA SER A 221 -11.37 7.89 -10.31
C SER A 221 -11.53 8.79 -9.07
N LEU A 222 -10.46 9.01 -8.29
CA LEU A 222 -10.53 9.94 -7.15
C LEU A 222 -10.80 11.39 -7.58
N ASP A 223 -10.59 11.75 -8.86
CA ASP A 223 -10.97 13.05 -9.40
C ASP A 223 -12.48 13.32 -9.38
N GLY A 224 -13.30 12.27 -9.26
CA GLY A 224 -14.74 12.40 -9.08
C GLY A 224 -15.13 13.08 -7.77
N ASP A 225 -14.33 12.93 -6.70
CA ASP A 225 -14.50 13.65 -5.42
C ASP A 225 -13.32 14.60 -5.19
N PRO A 226 -13.37 15.83 -5.76
CA PRO A 226 -12.26 16.77 -5.68
C PRO A 226 -11.91 17.13 -4.23
N VAL A 227 -12.89 17.21 -3.33
CA VAL A 227 -12.64 17.57 -1.93
C VAL A 227 -11.83 16.49 -1.22
N SER A 228 -12.23 15.22 -1.36
CA SER A 228 -11.47 14.10 -0.78
C SER A 228 -10.08 13.97 -1.39
N ARG A 229 -9.99 14.19 -2.70
CA ARG A 229 -8.75 14.12 -3.47
C ARG A 229 -7.80 15.24 -3.05
N ASP A 230 -8.24 16.48 -3.00
CA ASP A 230 -7.38 17.60 -2.61
C ASP A 230 -6.92 17.51 -1.15
N ALA A 231 -7.76 16.97 -0.25
CA ALA A 231 -7.37 16.68 1.12
C ALA A 231 -6.26 15.62 1.23
N LEU A 232 -6.29 14.57 0.39
CA LEU A 232 -5.20 13.59 0.34
C LEU A 232 -3.92 14.22 -0.22
N TRP A 233 -4.00 14.94 -1.35
CA TRP A 233 -2.81 15.50 -2.00
C TRP A 233 -2.15 16.60 -1.18
N SER A 234 -2.93 17.36 -0.38
CA SER A 234 -2.40 18.31 0.60
C SER A 234 -1.51 17.64 1.67
N LEU A 235 -1.87 16.42 2.11
CA LEU A 235 -1.02 15.64 3.02
C LEU A 235 0.27 15.17 2.34
N LEU A 236 0.15 14.65 1.12
CA LEU A 236 1.31 14.15 0.36
C LEU A 236 2.34 15.27 0.08
N ASP A 237 1.85 16.47 -0.23
CA ASP A 237 2.66 17.68 -0.43
C ASP A 237 3.35 18.13 0.86
N ARG A 238 2.58 18.29 1.95
CA ARG A 238 3.08 18.74 3.26
C ARG A 238 4.22 17.85 3.78
N TYR A 239 4.13 16.55 3.53
CA TYR A 239 5.13 15.57 3.98
C TYR A 239 6.11 15.15 2.88
N ARG A 240 6.12 15.84 1.73
CA ARG A 240 7.13 15.72 0.67
C ARG A 240 7.31 14.27 0.20
N VAL A 241 6.20 13.60 -0.08
CA VAL A 241 6.20 12.21 -0.59
C VAL A 241 6.99 12.12 -1.89
N THR A 242 7.85 11.10 -1.99
CA THR A 242 8.80 10.93 -3.11
C THR A 242 8.08 10.60 -4.42
N ALA A 243 7.14 9.65 -4.38
CA ALA A 243 6.31 9.29 -5.52
C ALA A 243 5.02 8.59 -5.08
N VAL A 244 4.01 8.68 -5.94
CA VAL A 244 2.72 8.01 -5.81
C VAL A 244 2.53 7.09 -7.01
N PHE A 245 2.33 5.80 -6.77
CA PHE A 245 2.09 4.78 -7.79
C PHE A 245 0.61 4.42 -7.86
N VAL A 246 0.05 4.41 -9.06
CA VAL A 246 -1.36 4.10 -9.31
C VAL A 246 -1.54 3.14 -10.48
N GLY A 247 -2.71 2.50 -10.56
CA GLY A 247 -3.10 1.62 -11.65
C GLY A 247 -4.32 2.17 -12.40
N HIS A 248 -5.27 1.28 -12.70
CA HIS A 248 -6.61 1.52 -13.24
C HIS A 248 -6.62 2.01 -14.70
N GLU A 249 -5.82 3.01 -15.02
CA GLU A 249 -5.55 3.39 -16.39
C GLU A 249 -4.52 2.44 -16.99
N HIS A 250 -4.95 1.58 -17.94
CA HIS A 250 -4.08 0.57 -18.55
C HIS A 250 -3.06 1.14 -19.55
N ASN A 251 -2.20 2.02 -19.08
CA ASN A 251 -1.11 2.65 -19.81
C ASN A 251 -0.01 3.06 -18.83
N TYR A 252 1.14 3.44 -19.38
CA TYR A 252 2.12 4.19 -18.63
C TYR A 252 1.87 5.70 -18.80
N ASN A 253 1.80 6.43 -17.69
CA ASN A 253 1.95 7.87 -17.72
C ASN A 253 2.61 8.42 -16.45
N ARG A 254 3.30 9.54 -16.60
CA ARG A 254 3.89 10.30 -15.51
C ARG A 254 3.36 11.71 -15.52
N ARG A 255 2.69 12.08 -14.43
CA ARG A 255 2.27 13.45 -14.14
C ARG A 255 3.14 14.02 -13.02
N LYS A 256 3.62 15.24 -13.21
CA LYS A 256 4.23 16.04 -12.16
C LYS A 256 3.16 16.98 -11.61
N VAL A 257 2.98 17.04 -10.30
CA VAL A 257 2.04 17.93 -9.62
C VAL A 257 2.87 18.87 -8.76
N ASP A 258 2.95 20.14 -9.15
CA ASP A 258 3.71 21.16 -8.44
C ASP A 258 2.93 22.49 -8.35
N GLY A 259 3.57 23.56 -7.87
CA GLY A 259 2.93 24.87 -7.68
C GLY A 259 2.31 25.49 -8.93
N SER A 260 2.58 24.97 -10.13
CA SER A 260 1.88 25.36 -11.36
C SER A 260 0.56 24.61 -11.57
N PHE A 261 0.19 23.68 -10.68
CA PHE A 261 -1.03 22.85 -10.74
C PHE A 261 -2.22 23.60 -10.15
N ASP A 262 -2.35 24.89 -10.48
CA ASP A 262 -3.40 25.76 -9.96
C ASP A 262 -4.74 25.38 -10.60
N GLY A 263 -5.65 24.85 -9.80
CA GLY A 263 -6.98 24.42 -10.25
C GLY A 263 -7.80 23.61 -9.24
N ASN A 264 -7.16 23.17 -8.15
CA ASN A 264 -7.73 22.22 -7.20
C ASN A 264 -7.81 22.75 -5.76
N GLY A 265 -7.78 24.07 -5.56
CA GLY A 265 -7.94 24.67 -4.23
C GLY A 265 -6.79 24.41 -3.24
N HIS A 266 -5.75 23.67 -3.61
CA HIS A 266 -4.49 23.50 -2.87
C HIS A 266 -3.33 24.07 -3.68
N HIS A 267 -2.47 24.84 -3.04
CA HIS A 267 -1.23 25.34 -3.65
C HIS A 267 -0.09 24.41 -3.26
N PHE A 268 0.49 23.72 -4.25
CA PHE A 268 1.55 22.75 -4.02
C PHE A 268 2.90 23.42 -3.82
N GLU A 269 3.53 23.17 -2.68
CA GLU A 269 4.86 23.71 -2.37
C GLU A 269 5.98 22.82 -2.92
N HIS A 270 5.74 21.52 -3.03
CA HIS A 270 6.72 20.53 -3.46
C HIS A 270 6.20 19.72 -4.65
N PRO A 271 7.09 19.33 -5.59
CA PRO A 271 6.70 18.49 -6.71
C PRO A 271 6.40 17.07 -6.24
N ILE A 272 5.24 16.54 -6.62
CA ILE A 272 4.83 15.15 -6.40
C ILE A 272 4.63 14.48 -7.76
N TYR A 273 5.18 13.28 -7.93
CA TYR A 273 4.97 12.50 -9.14
C TYR A 273 3.85 11.49 -8.92
N GLN A 274 2.78 11.57 -9.72
CA GLN A 274 1.82 10.48 -9.87
C GLN A 274 2.24 9.64 -11.09
N LEU A 275 2.53 8.37 -10.83
CA LEU A 275 3.03 7.41 -11.81
C LEU A 275 1.96 6.35 -12.02
N THR A 276 1.34 6.36 -13.19
CA THR A 276 0.36 5.36 -13.60
C THR A 276 1.09 4.17 -14.21
N ILE A 277 0.98 3.00 -13.58
CA ILE A 277 1.68 1.76 -13.88
C ILE A 277 0.69 0.63 -14.20
N GLY A 278 -0.35 0.90 -15.00
CA GLY A 278 -1.44 -0.06 -15.29
C GLY A 278 -1.15 -1.06 -16.42
N GLY A 279 0.11 -1.43 -16.62
CA GLY A 279 0.56 -2.17 -17.81
C GLY A 279 0.91 -3.63 -17.60
N ALA A 280 0.48 -4.31 -16.53
CA ALA A 280 0.96 -5.66 -16.25
C ALA A 280 0.18 -6.77 -16.97
N GLY A 281 -0.89 -6.47 -17.69
CA GLY A 281 -1.64 -7.50 -18.43
C GLY A 281 -2.99 -7.10 -19.01
N ALA A 282 -3.67 -6.13 -18.42
CA ALA A 282 -4.97 -5.64 -18.87
C ALA A 282 -4.94 -5.06 -20.31
N PRO A 283 -6.04 -5.12 -21.09
CA PRO A 283 -6.15 -4.46 -22.37
C PRO A 283 -5.84 -2.97 -22.28
N LEU A 284 -4.88 -2.54 -23.08
CA LEU A 284 -4.25 -1.23 -22.97
C LEU A 284 -5.14 -0.09 -23.48
N TYR A 285 -4.98 1.09 -22.87
CA TYR A 285 -5.63 2.33 -23.28
C TYR A 285 -4.64 3.27 -23.95
N SER A 286 -5.00 3.82 -25.11
CA SER A 286 -4.16 4.78 -25.85
C SER A 286 -4.68 6.22 -25.81
N GLY A 287 -5.92 6.43 -25.37
CA GLY A 287 -6.57 7.74 -25.36
C GLY A 287 -6.09 8.63 -24.21
N SER A 288 -6.02 9.94 -24.47
CA SER A 288 -5.84 11.00 -23.48
C SER A 288 -6.93 12.05 -23.65
N GLN A 289 -7.42 12.58 -22.55
CA GLN A 289 -8.44 13.63 -22.44
C GLN A 289 -7.96 14.81 -21.58
N GLU A 290 -6.89 14.64 -20.80
CA GLU A 290 -6.28 15.67 -19.95
C GLU A 290 -4.75 15.62 -20.07
N SER A 291 -4.11 16.77 -20.22
CA SER A 291 -2.67 16.90 -20.47
C SER A 291 -1.94 17.79 -19.47
N LYS A 292 -2.66 18.45 -18.55
CA LYS A 292 -2.08 19.36 -17.57
C LYS A 292 -0.98 18.68 -16.74
N GLN A 293 0.24 19.16 -16.93
CA GLN A 293 1.49 18.66 -16.32
C GLN A 293 1.73 17.15 -16.48
N VAL A 294 1.15 16.55 -17.52
CA VAL A 294 1.55 15.22 -17.98
C VAL A 294 2.91 15.38 -18.65
N VAL A 295 3.92 14.74 -18.08
CA VAL A 295 5.31 14.81 -18.56
C VAL A 295 5.54 13.73 -19.62
N VAL A 296 5.01 12.53 -19.39
CA VAL A 296 5.09 11.41 -20.33
C VAL A 296 3.75 10.69 -20.37
N GLY A 297 3.36 10.26 -21.57
CA GLY A 297 2.21 9.39 -21.78
C GLY A 297 0.94 10.11 -22.24
N PRO A 298 -0.17 9.37 -22.37
CA PRO A 298 -0.27 7.93 -22.12
C PRO A 298 0.55 7.13 -23.13
N LYS A 299 1.25 6.09 -22.66
CA LYS A 299 1.88 5.07 -23.50
C LYS A 299 1.12 3.77 -23.30
N ALA A 300 0.33 3.38 -24.30
CA ALA A 300 -0.30 2.06 -24.35
C ALA A 300 0.80 1.01 -24.54
N SER A 301 1.33 0.51 -23.44
CA SER A 301 2.40 -0.49 -23.43
C SER A 301 2.23 -1.41 -22.23
N TYR A 302 2.56 -2.68 -22.40
CA TYR A 302 2.77 -3.57 -21.27
C TYR A 302 4.15 -3.29 -20.68
N HIS A 303 4.20 -3.00 -19.38
CA HIS A 303 5.40 -2.43 -18.77
C HIS A 303 5.52 -2.73 -17.28
N TYR A 304 6.72 -2.50 -16.77
CA TYR A 304 7.03 -2.46 -15.35
C TYR A 304 7.96 -1.29 -15.07
N MET A 305 8.00 -0.83 -13.82
CA MET A 305 8.93 0.20 -13.38
C MET A 305 9.96 -0.38 -12.44
N VAL A 306 11.22 -0.01 -12.66
CA VAL A 306 12.35 -0.23 -11.76
C VAL A 306 12.59 1.04 -10.98
N VAL A 307 12.74 0.90 -9.66
CA VAL A 307 13.00 2.02 -8.75
C VAL A 307 14.25 1.70 -7.94
N ASP A 308 15.30 2.47 -8.15
CA ASP A 308 16.56 2.41 -7.41
C ASP A 308 16.58 3.51 -6.35
N VAL A 309 16.55 3.11 -5.09
CA VAL A 309 16.55 4.00 -3.94
C VAL A 309 17.96 4.11 -3.40
N GLU A 310 18.54 5.30 -3.48
CA GLU A 310 19.86 5.63 -2.96
C GLU A 310 19.74 6.52 -1.70
N ALA A 311 20.85 6.96 -1.13
CA ALA A 311 20.84 7.77 0.09
C ALA A 311 20.23 9.16 -0.14
N ASP A 312 20.57 9.79 -1.26
CA ASP A 312 20.29 11.18 -1.61
C ASP A 312 19.42 11.35 -2.85
N ARG A 313 18.99 10.27 -3.49
CA ARG A 313 18.08 10.30 -4.63
C ARG A 313 17.34 8.99 -4.82
N THR A 314 16.30 9.04 -5.65
CA THR A 314 15.64 7.85 -6.21
C THR A 314 15.58 7.96 -7.72
N VAL A 315 16.01 6.91 -8.41
CA VAL A 315 15.98 6.81 -9.87
C VAL A 315 14.84 5.88 -10.28
N PHE A 316 14.04 6.33 -11.24
CA PHE A 316 12.88 5.60 -11.76
C PHE A 316 13.08 5.33 -13.24
N LYS A 317 12.86 4.08 -13.66
CA LYS A 317 12.92 3.69 -15.08
C LYS A 317 11.77 2.77 -15.43
N ALA A 318 11.02 3.08 -16.48
CA ALA A 318 9.96 2.24 -17.00
C ALA A 318 10.43 1.49 -18.24
N TYR A 319 10.15 0.19 -18.32
CA TYR A 319 10.52 -0.66 -19.45
C TYR A 319 9.31 -1.36 -20.02
N ASP A 320 9.25 -1.49 -21.35
CA ASP A 320 8.24 -2.31 -22.02
C ASP A 320 8.62 -3.82 -22.05
N LEU A 321 7.71 -4.64 -22.57
CA LEU A 321 7.93 -6.08 -22.79
C LEU A 321 9.14 -6.40 -23.69
N GLN A 322 9.58 -5.47 -24.53
CA GLN A 322 10.75 -5.64 -25.40
C GLN A 322 12.03 -5.11 -24.73
N GLN A 323 11.97 -4.73 -23.45
CA GLN A 323 13.06 -4.13 -22.68
C GLN A 323 13.51 -2.75 -23.20
N ASN A 324 12.68 -2.07 -24.00
CA ASN A 324 12.94 -0.67 -24.35
C ASN A 324 12.59 0.21 -23.15
N GLU A 325 13.42 1.22 -22.90
CA GLU A 325 13.12 2.25 -21.91
C GLU A 325 11.99 3.15 -22.42
N ILE A 326 10.88 3.24 -21.67
CA ILE A 326 9.74 4.11 -21.95
C ILE A 326 10.00 5.51 -21.39
N ASP A 327 10.56 5.59 -20.18
CA ASP A 327 10.84 6.82 -19.46
C ASP A 327 11.91 6.57 -18.38
N SER A 328 12.65 7.62 -18.04
CA SER A 328 13.62 7.64 -16.96
C SER A 328 13.69 9.02 -16.33
N PHE A 329 13.64 9.09 -15.00
CA PHE A 329 13.80 10.33 -14.25
C PHE A 329 14.33 10.08 -12.85
N THR A 330 14.84 11.14 -12.22
CA THR A 330 15.38 11.11 -10.87
C THR A 330 14.62 12.09 -9.99
N VAL A 331 14.32 11.67 -8.77
CA VAL A 331 13.89 12.55 -7.69
C VAL A 331 15.05 12.71 -6.74
N GLU A 332 15.63 13.90 -6.71
CA GLU A 332 16.67 14.26 -5.75
C GLU A 332 16.06 14.42 -4.36
N ARG A 333 16.72 13.87 -3.35
CA ARG A 333 16.46 14.20 -1.95
C ARG A 333 17.16 15.53 -1.66
N GLY A 334 16.57 16.60 -2.19
CA GLY A 334 17.17 17.94 -2.19
C GLY A 334 17.38 18.50 -0.79
N GLY A 335 18.67 18.74 -0.47
CA GLY A 335 19.24 19.77 0.40
C GLY A 335 18.46 20.15 1.66
N LEU A 336 18.93 19.64 2.81
CA LEU A 336 18.51 20.07 4.15
C LEU A 336 18.74 21.57 4.38
#